data_AF-C1MJ22-F1
#
_entry.id   AF-C1MJ22-F1
#
_cell.length_a   1.000
_cell.length_b   1.000
_cell.length_c   1.000
_cell.angle_alpha   90.00
_cell.angle_beta   90.00
_cell.angle_gamma   90.00
#
_symmetry.space_group_name_H-M   'P 1'
#
loop_
_entity.id
_entity.type
_entity.pdbx_description
1 polymer ?
#
loop_
_entity_poly.entity_id
_entity_poly.type
_entity_poly.pdbx_seq_one_letter_code
_entity_poly.pdbx_strand_id
1 'polypeptide(L)'
;MYRGVSCLLCPVQLGAFKQCVDGRWCHVVCAQWTPEIVIKDANDLQCVEGVQSIPKERANQRCLACGKAAGVPMRCSYGHCQTTFHPLCARQAGMHV
;
A
#
# COMPACT_ATOMS: atom_id res chain seq x y z
N MET A 1 17.84 -14.27 -10.16
CA MET A 1 16.44 -13.80 -10.31
C MET A 1 15.76 -13.99 -8.96
N TYR A 2 15.78 -12.98 -8.09
CA TYR A 2 15.18 -13.11 -6.75
C TYR A 2 13.65 -13.08 -6.91
N ARG A 3 13.00 -14.25 -7.01
CA ARG A 3 11.55 -14.38 -6.77
C ARG A 3 11.36 -14.23 -5.26
N GLY A 4 11.42 -13.00 -4.75
CA GLY A 4 11.47 -12.76 -3.31
C GLY A 4 10.66 -11.54 -2.96
N VAL A 5 9.44 -11.77 -2.46
CA VAL A 5 8.56 -10.79 -1.82
C VAL A 5 7.96 -9.72 -2.76
N SER A 6 6.63 -9.60 -2.72
CA SER A 6 5.88 -8.56 -3.45
C SER A 6 4.86 -7.92 -2.54
N CYS A 7 4.69 -6.60 -2.64
CA CYS A 7 3.70 -5.88 -1.87
C CYS A 7 2.29 -6.16 -2.39
N LEU A 8 1.37 -6.54 -1.50
CA LEU A 8 -0.04 -6.73 -1.86
C LEU A 8 -0.80 -5.41 -2.09
N LEU A 9 -0.24 -4.27 -1.65
CA LEU A 9 -0.89 -2.94 -1.69
C LEU A 9 -0.41 -2.06 -2.85
N CYS A 10 0.70 -2.38 -3.51
CA CYS A 10 1.21 -1.58 -4.62
C CYS A 10 2.14 -2.38 -5.53
N PRO A 11 2.33 -1.97 -6.79
CA PRO A 11 3.14 -2.71 -7.76
C PRO A 11 4.66 -2.43 -7.65
N VAL A 12 5.10 -1.63 -6.69
CA VAL A 12 6.53 -1.31 -6.51
C VAL A 12 7.26 -2.55 -5.98
N GLN A 13 8.44 -2.85 -6.52
CA GLN A 13 9.21 -4.05 -6.15
C GLN A 13 10.27 -3.80 -5.08
N LEU A 14 10.64 -2.54 -4.83
CA LEU A 14 11.72 -2.17 -3.93
C LEU A 14 11.18 -1.34 -2.76
N GLY A 15 11.76 -1.54 -1.58
CA GLY A 15 11.41 -0.80 -0.38
C GLY A 15 11.56 -1.65 0.88
N ALA A 16 11.13 -1.10 2.00
CA ALA A 16 11.04 -1.83 3.26
C ALA A 16 9.73 -2.61 3.31
N PHE A 17 9.82 -3.92 3.51
CA PHE A 17 8.67 -4.83 3.59
C PHE A 17 8.45 -5.32 5.02
N LYS A 18 7.20 -5.70 5.31
CA LYS A 18 6.82 -6.41 6.52
C LYS A 18 5.81 -7.50 6.19
N GLN A 19 5.85 -8.60 6.94
CA GLN A 19 4.94 -9.72 6.71
C GLN A 19 3.60 -9.44 7.41
N CYS A 20 2.52 -9.71 6.70
CA CYS A 20 1.16 -9.69 7.22
C CYS A 20 0.87 -10.99 7.98
N VAL A 21 -0.13 -10.96 8.85
CA VAL A 21 -0.52 -12.13 9.66
C VAL A 21 -0.95 -13.32 8.78
N ASP A 22 -1.44 -13.06 7.56
CA ASP A 22 -1.82 -14.08 6.59
C ASP A 22 -0.66 -14.62 5.73
N GLY A 23 0.58 -14.26 6.07
CA GLY A 23 1.79 -14.70 5.39
C GLY A 23 2.14 -13.91 4.12
N ARG A 24 1.27 -13.01 3.64
CA ARG A 24 1.58 -12.09 2.53
C ARG A 24 2.51 -10.97 2.98
N TRP A 25 2.99 -10.17 2.04
CA TRP A 25 3.90 -9.08 2.31
C TRP A 25 3.34 -7.75 1.84
N CYS A 26 3.65 -6.70 2.58
CA CYS A 26 3.36 -5.34 2.16
C CYS A 26 4.53 -4.42 2.52
N HIS A 27 4.63 -3.28 1.85
CA HIS A 27 5.59 -2.27 2.27
C HIS A 27 5.14 -1.64 3.59
N VAL A 28 6.10 -1.32 4.46
CA VAL A 28 5.85 -0.63 5.74
C VAL A 28 5.07 0.67 5.51
N VAL A 29 5.48 1.47 4.53
CA VAL A 29 4.80 2.72 4.19
C VAL A 29 3.38 2.50 3.65
N CYS A 30 3.15 1.44 2.88
CA CYS A 30 1.82 1.13 2.36
C CYS A 30 0.87 0.71 3.48
N ALA A 31 1.37 -0.08 4.44
CA ALA A 31 0.62 -0.45 5.64
C ALA A 31 0.28 0.79 6.48
N GLN A 32 1.26 1.65 6.76
CA GLN A 32 1.05 2.86 7.59
C GLN A 32 0.03 3.83 6.99
N TRP A 33 -0.10 3.86 5.66
CA TRP A 33 -0.98 4.79 4.97
C TRP A 33 -2.37 4.22 4.70
N THR A 34 -2.56 2.92 4.85
CA THR A 34 -3.85 2.27 4.61
C THR A 34 -4.64 2.27 5.92
N PRO A 35 -5.77 3.01 6.03
CA PRO A 35 -6.47 3.21 7.30
C PRO A 35 -7.07 1.94 7.90
N GLU A 36 -7.38 0.94 7.07
CA GLU A 36 -7.88 -0.37 7.50
C GLU A 36 -6.76 -1.27 8.05
N ILE A 37 -5.49 -0.88 7.86
CA ILE A 37 -4.34 -1.64 8.32
C ILE A 37 -3.85 -1.12 9.66
N VAL A 38 -3.66 -2.04 10.61
CA VAL A 38 -3.07 -1.75 11.91
C VAL A 38 -1.68 -2.39 11.97
N ILE A 39 -0.70 -1.61 12.39
CA ILE A 39 0.67 -2.05 12.71
C ILE A 39 0.74 -2.17 14.24
N LYS A 40 0.66 -3.39 14.78
CA LYS A 40 0.58 -3.61 16.24
C LYS A 40 1.86 -3.20 17.00
N ASP A 41 3.02 -3.65 16.54
CA ASP A 41 4.31 -3.31 17.13
C ASP A 41 5.35 -3.10 16.03
N ALA A 42 6.09 -1.99 16.11
CA ALA A 42 7.13 -1.65 15.14
C ALA A 42 8.29 -2.67 15.18
N ASN A 43 8.57 -3.27 16.34
CA ASN A 43 9.65 -4.23 16.56
C ASN A 43 9.27 -5.68 16.20
N ASP A 44 7.98 -6.00 16.12
CA ASP A 44 7.53 -7.38 15.87
C ASP A 44 7.41 -7.67 14.36
N LEU A 45 7.90 -8.80 13.87
CA LEU A 45 8.05 -9.09 12.42
C LEU A 45 6.71 -9.29 11.70
N GLN A 46 5.67 -9.73 12.40
CA GLN A 46 4.32 -10.01 11.89
C GLN A 46 3.31 -9.05 12.52
N CYS A 47 3.17 -7.85 11.96
CA CYS A 47 2.41 -6.80 12.66
C CYS A 47 1.26 -6.21 11.84
N VAL A 48 1.08 -6.65 10.58
CA VAL A 48 0.10 -6.04 9.67
C VAL A 48 -1.19 -6.86 9.67
N GLU A 49 -2.21 -6.32 10.35
CA GLU A 49 -3.59 -6.83 10.39
C GLU A 49 -4.53 -5.96 9.55
N GLY A 50 -5.74 -6.45 9.28
CA GLY A 50 -6.80 -5.66 8.64
C GLY A 50 -6.76 -5.64 7.10
N VAL A 51 -5.83 -6.36 6.48
CA VAL A 51 -5.78 -6.51 5.00
C VAL A 51 -7.09 -7.08 4.43
N GLN A 52 -7.75 -7.99 5.16
CA GLN A 52 -9.03 -8.59 4.74
C GLN A 52 -10.21 -7.61 4.88
N SER A 53 -10.05 -6.54 5.66
CA SER A 53 -11.07 -5.52 5.90
C SER A 53 -11.08 -4.44 4.81
N ILE A 54 -10.14 -4.47 3.86
CA ILE A 54 -10.04 -3.49 2.79
C ILE A 54 -11.24 -3.65 1.84
N PRO A 55 -12.07 -2.61 1.63
CA PRO A 55 -13.18 -2.67 0.68
C PRO A 55 -12.69 -2.96 -0.74
N LYS A 56 -13.35 -3.89 -1.43
CA LYS A 56 -13.02 -4.26 -2.83
C LYS A 56 -13.05 -3.07 -3.79
N GLU A 57 -13.89 -2.08 -3.51
CA GLU A 57 -14.02 -0.83 -4.26
C GLU A 57 -12.70 -0.05 -4.33
N ARG A 58 -11.90 -0.10 -3.26
CA ARG A 58 -10.59 0.54 -3.20
C ARG A 58 -9.54 -0.19 -4.02
N ALA A 59 -9.57 -1.52 -3.99
CA ALA A 59 -8.56 -2.36 -4.66
C ALA A 59 -8.57 -2.23 -6.20
N ASN A 60 -9.64 -1.69 -6.79
CA ASN A 60 -9.79 -1.60 -8.24
C ASN A 60 -9.61 -0.18 -8.81
N GLN A 61 -9.19 0.79 -7.99
CA GLN A 61 -8.96 2.17 -8.43
C GLN A 61 -7.62 2.30 -9.17
N ARG A 62 -7.58 3.18 -10.17
CA ARG A 62 -6.38 3.39 -11.00
C ARG A 62 -5.47 4.43 -10.37
N CYS A 63 -4.23 4.04 -10.07
CA CYS A 63 -3.24 4.97 -9.55
C CYS A 63 -2.81 6.00 -10.62
N LEU A 64 -2.87 7.29 -10.29
CA LEU A 64 -2.46 8.39 -11.18
C LEU A 64 -0.99 8.29 -11.59
N ALA A 65 -0.10 7.94 -10.66
CA ALA A 65 1.34 7.93 -10.90
C ALA A 65 1.82 6.77 -11.80
N CYS A 66 1.29 5.56 -11.63
CA CYS A 66 1.73 4.39 -12.39
C CYS A 66 0.71 3.92 -13.45
N GLY A 67 -0.49 4.46 -13.45
CA GLY A 67 -1.56 4.11 -14.39
C GLY A 67 -2.15 2.71 -14.22
N LYS A 68 -1.81 1.97 -13.15
CA LYS A 68 -2.26 0.59 -12.91
C LYS A 68 -3.36 0.54 -11.85
N ALA A 69 -4.34 -0.33 -12.05
CA ALA A 69 -5.31 -0.76 -11.04
C ALA A 69 -4.80 -2.07 -10.41
N ALA A 70 -3.78 -1.95 -9.55
CA ALA A 70 -3.11 -3.09 -8.96
C ALA A 70 -2.73 -2.77 -7.51
N GLY A 71 -3.22 -3.57 -6.56
CA GLY A 71 -3.04 -3.32 -5.13
C GLY A 71 -4.17 -2.45 -4.59
N VAL A 72 -3.85 -1.54 -3.67
CA VAL A 72 -4.84 -0.71 -2.96
C VAL A 72 -4.32 0.73 -2.92
N PRO A 73 -4.73 1.59 -3.86
CA PRO A 73 -4.34 2.99 -3.83
C PRO A 73 -5.06 3.77 -2.71
N MET A 74 -4.46 4.89 -2.36
CA MET A 74 -4.97 5.89 -1.43
C MET A 74 -5.63 7.02 -2.21
N ARG A 75 -6.70 7.60 -1.67
CA ARG A 75 -7.29 8.83 -2.21
C ARG A 75 -6.52 10.04 -1.65
N CYS A 76 -6.38 11.08 -2.47
CA CYS A 76 -5.86 12.36 -2.01
C CYS A 76 -6.70 12.89 -0.83
N SER A 77 -6.02 13.38 0.21
CA SER A 77 -6.65 13.96 1.41
C SER A 77 -7.02 15.43 1.26
N TYR A 78 -6.66 16.07 0.14
CA TYR A 78 -6.91 17.49 -0.09
C TYR A 78 -8.33 17.76 -0.62
N GLY A 79 -9.15 18.41 0.20
CA GLY A 79 -10.50 18.85 -0.17
C GLY A 79 -11.39 17.71 -0.69
N HIS A 80 -12.00 17.92 -1.86
CA HIS A 80 -12.84 16.93 -2.55
C HIS A 80 -12.10 16.20 -3.68
N CYS A 81 -10.77 16.17 -3.66
CA CYS A 81 -9.98 15.51 -4.68
C CYS A 81 -10.25 13.99 -4.70
N GLN A 82 -10.67 13.46 -5.85
CA GLN A 82 -10.96 12.04 -6.03
C GLN A 82 -9.78 11.24 -6.62
N THR A 83 -8.65 11.90 -6.86
CA THR A 83 -7.44 11.28 -7.37
C THR A 83 -6.96 10.18 -6.44
N THR A 84 -6.55 9.05 -7.01
CA THR A 84 -5.97 7.95 -6.23
C THR A 84 -4.53 7.65 -6.65
N PHE A 85 -3.71 7.21 -5.71
CA PHE A 85 -2.31 6.87 -5.94
C PHE A 85 -1.79 5.86 -4.92
N HIS A 86 -0.81 5.05 -5.32
CA HIS A 86 -0.04 4.27 -4.35
C HIS A 86 0.99 5.19 -3.68
N PRO A 87 1.20 5.12 -2.35
CA PRO A 87 2.14 6.00 -1.64
C PRO A 87 3.55 6.02 -2.24
N LEU A 88 4.11 4.85 -2.56
CA LEU A 88 5.43 4.76 -3.17
C LEU A 88 5.48 5.24 -4.62
N CYS A 89 4.42 5.01 -5.41
CA CYS A 89 4.35 5.57 -6.76
C CYS A 89 4.27 7.10 -6.72
N ALA A 90 3.54 7.64 -5.75
CA ALA A 90 3.44 9.08 -5.53
C ALA A 90 4.79 9.70 -5.16
N ARG A 91 5.53 9.06 -4.24
CA ARG A 91 6.89 9.46 -3.89
C ARG A 91 7.83 9.42 -5.10
N GLN A 92 7.76 8.37 -5.92
CA GLN A 92 8.60 8.25 -7.14
C GLN A 92 8.25 9.29 -8.21
N ALA A 93 6.99 9.71 -8.28
CA ALA A 93 6.52 10.74 -9.20
C ALA A 93 6.78 12.18 -8.69
N GLY A 94 7.40 12.35 -7.52
CA GLY A 94 7.65 13.68 -6.94
C GLY A 94 6.38 14.39 -6.45
N MET A 95 5.30 13.66 -6.20
CA MET A 95 4.09 14.23 -5.61
C MET A 95 4.31 14.53 -4.13
N HIS A 96 3.61 15.56 -3.62
CA HIS A 96 3.58 15.81 -2.17
C HIS A 96 2.80 14.67 -1.51
N VAL A 97 3.54 13.85 -0.76
CA VAL A 97 3.06 12.70 0.00
C VAL A 97 3.10 13.06 1.47
#